data_AF-A0A2E3ZAM0-F1
#
_entry.id   AF-A0A2E3ZAM0-F1
#
_cell.length_a   1.000
_cell.length_b   1.000
_cell.length_c   1.000
_cell.angle_alpha   90.00
_cell.angle_beta   90.00
_cell.angle_gamma   90.00
#
_symmetry.space_group_name_H-M   'P 1'
#
loop_
_entity.id
_entity.type
_entity.pdbx_description
1 polymer ?
#
loop_
_entity_poly.entity_id
_entity_poly.type
_entity_poly.pdbx_seq_one_letter_code
_entity_poly.pdbx_strand_id
1 'polypeptide(L)' 'MVKLTLRDKETAQEAVRRFRKLVERSGIKKEIRIREFYEKPSETKRRARLRAARRSRRERMLGRL' A
#
# COMPACT_ATOMS: atom_id res chain seq x y z
N MET A 1 1.70 11.03 0.91
CA MET A 1 2.96 11.61 1.43
C MET A 1 3.29 10.93 2.74
N VAL A 2 4.48 10.35 2.90
CA VAL A 2 4.87 9.63 4.14
C VAL A 2 5.60 10.61 5.05
N LYS A 3 5.10 10.79 6.28
CA LYS A 3 5.73 11.61 7.32
C LYS A 3 6.10 10.71 8.49
N LEU A 4 7.34 10.84 8.97
CA LEU A 4 7.83 10.18 10.18
C LEU A 4 8.09 11.26 11.24
N THR A 5 7.53 11.10 12.43
CA THR A 5 7.97 11.85 13.61
C THR A 5 9.04 11.05 14.34
N LEU A 6 10.15 11.73 14.64
CA LEU A 6 11.22 11.18 15.47
C LEU A 6 10.72 11.05 16.92
N ARG A 7 11.25 10.06 17.64
CA ARG A 7 10.96 9.84 19.05
C ARG A 7 12.23 10.15 19.85
N ASP A 8 12.06 10.63 21.09
CA ASP A 8 13.16 11.18 21.89
C ASP A 8 14.25 10.17 22.28
N LYS A 9 13.97 8.86 22.23
CA LYS A 9 14.91 7.77 22.56
C LYS A 9 15.29 6.89 21.37
N GLU A 10 15.05 7.33 20.14
CA GLU A 10 15.39 6.53 18.97
C GLU A 10 16.76 6.90 18.38
N THR A 11 17.50 5.87 17.97
CA THR A 11 18.70 6.04 17.17
C THR A 11 18.34 6.39 15.72
N ALA A 12 19.26 7.06 15.01
CA ALA A 12 19.06 7.41 13.60
C ALA A 12 18.76 6.18 12.71
N GLN A 13 19.41 5.04 12.99
CA GLN A 13 19.19 3.81 12.23
C GLN A 13 17.78 3.23 12.44
N GLU A 14 17.23 3.30 13.65
CA GLU A 14 15.87 2.85 13.93
C GLU A 14 14.83 3.72 13.23
N ALA A 15 15.03 5.04 13.22
CA ALA A 15 14.19 5.96 12.48
C ALA A 15 14.17 5.63 10.98
N VAL A 16 15.33 5.33 10.37
CA VAL A 16 15.41 4.91 8.96
C VAL A 16 14.66 3.60 8.72
N ARG A 17 14.78 2.61 9.61
CA ARG A 17 14.04 1.34 9.51
C ARG A 17 12.53 1.56 9.57
N ARG A 18 12.05 2.41 10.48
CA ARG A 18 10.62 2.77 10.58
C ARG A 18 10.14 3.51 9.34
N PHE A 19 10.93 4.47 8.85
CA PHE A 19 10.63 5.19 7.62
C PHE A 19 10.49 4.23 6.44
N ARG A 20 11.43 3.29 6.27
CA ARG A 20 11.38 2.29 5.21
C ARG A 20 10.11 1.43 5.29
N LYS A 21 9.77 0.95 6.49
CA LYS A 21 8.51 0.21 6.73
C LYS A 21 7.27 1.05 6.42
N LEU A 22 7.25 2.33 6.78
CA LEU A 22 6.14 3.24 6.45
C LEU A 22 6.02 3.47 4.95
N VAL A 23 7.13 3.66 4.25
CA VAL A 23 7.15 3.81 2.78
C VAL A 23 6.64 2.54 2.11
N GLU A 24 7.08 1.36 2.55
CA GLU A 24 6.60 0.08 2.02
C GLU A 24 5.10 -0.11 2.29
N ARG A 25 4.62 0.21 3.50
CA ARG A 25 3.20 0.13 3.87
C ARG A 25 2.33 1.14 3.13
N SER A 26 2.86 2.32 2.83
CA SER A 26 2.13 3.38 2.13
C SER A 26 1.75 3.00 0.69
N GLY A 27 2.39 1.96 0.12
CA GLY A 27 2.09 1.49 -1.22
C GLY A 27 2.59 2.41 -2.35
N ILE A 28 3.41 3.42 -2.05
CA ILE A 28 3.95 4.36 -3.05
C ILE A 28 4.60 3.65 -4.24
N LYS A 29 5.38 2.58 -4.00
CA LYS A 29 6.01 1.79 -5.08
C LYS A 29 4.98 1.18 -6.04
N LYS A 30 3.83 0.75 -5.52
CA LYS A 30 2.72 0.20 -6.31
C LYS A 30 1.99 1.30 -7.08
N GLU A 31 1.82 2.47 -6.46
CA GLU A 31 1.24 3.66 -7.09
C GLU A 31 2.07 4.10 -8.30
N ILE A 32 3.40 4.18 -8.13
CA ILE A 32 4.35 4.51 -9.20
C ILE A 32 4.16 3.56 -10.39
N ARG A 33 4.23 2.24 -10.15
CA ARG A 33 4.06 1.23 -11.22
C ARG A 33 2.71 1.31 -11.94
N ILE A 34 1.64 1.69 -11.24
CA ILE A 34 0.32 1.85 -11.85
C ILE A 34 0.26 3.09 -12.75
N ARG A 35 1.02 4.14 -12.41
CA ARG A 35 1.04 5.42 -13.10
C ARG A 35 2.14 5.52 -14.17
N GLU A 36 3.03 4.53 -14.28
CA GLU A 36 4.08 4.46 -15.31
C GLU A 36 3.50 4.55 -16.73
N PHE A 37 2.28 4.05 -16.93
CA PHE A 37 1.61 4.05 -18.24
C PHE A 37 0.20 4.60 -18.12
N TYR A 38 -0.29 5.23 -19.18
CA TYR A 38 -1.69 5.61 -19.27
C TYR A 38 -2.57 4.35 -19.30
N GLU A 39 -3.52 4.27 -18.38
CA GLU A 39 -4.56 3.26 -18.38
C GLU A 39 -5.89 3.94 -18.68
N LYS A 40 -6.65 3.40 -19.65
CA LYS A 40 -7.99 3.90 -19.97
C LYS A 40 -8.89 3.85 -18.71
N PRO A 41 -9.78 4.84 -18.49
CA PRO A 41 -10.64 4.88 -17.32
C PRO A 41 -11.51 3.62 -17.12
N SER A 42 -11.91 2.97 -18.22
CA SER A 42 -12.65 1.70 -18.20
C SER A 42 -11.85 0.55 -17.57
N GLU A 43 -10.59 0.41 -17.96
CA GLU A 43 -9.68 -0.60 -17.42
C GLU A 43 -9.35 -0.32 -15.95
N THR A 44 -9.19 0.95 -15.56
CA THR A 44 -9.03 1.34 -14.16
C THR A 44 -10.22 0.91 -13.30
N LYS A 45 -11.45 1.20 -13.77
CA LYS A 45 -12.70 0.77 -13.11
C LYS A 45 -12.80 -0.75 -13.02
N ARG A 46 -12.49 -1.47 -14.11
CA ARG A 46 -12.49 -2.94 -14.16
C ARG A 46 -11.50 -3.53 -13.15
N ARG A 47 -10.27 -3.02 -13.12
CA ARG A 47 -9.21 -3.45 -12.19
C ARG A 47 -9.58 -3.17 -10.74
N ALA A 48 -10.21 -2.04 -10.44
CA ALA A 48 -10.71 -1.72 -9.10
C ALA A 48 -11.79 -2.71 -8.64
N ARG A 49 -12.76 -3.03 -9.50
CA ARG A 49 -13.81 -4.03 -9.22
C ARG A 49 -13.22 -5.41 -8.92
N LEU A 50 -12.30 -5.88 -9.75
CA LEU A 50 -11.62 -7.17 -9.55
C LEU A 50 -10.82 -7.21 -8.24
N ARG A 51 -10.13 -6.12 -7.89
CA ARG A 51 -9.41 -6.02 -6.60
C ARG A 51 -10.36 -6.05 -5.41
N ALA A 52 -11.52 -5.41 -5.49
CA ALA A 52 -12.53 -5.46 -4.43
C ALA A 52 -13.10 -6.88 -4.25
N ALA A 53 -13.47 -7.55 -5.36
CA ALA A 53 -13.95 -8.92 -5.32
C ALA A 53 -12.92 -9.89 -4.70
N ARG A 54 -11.64 -9.76 -5.06
CA ARG A 54 -10.55 -10.55 -4.46
C ARG A 54 -10.40 -10.29 -2.96
N ARG A 55 -10.49 -9.04 -2.50
CA ARG A 55 -10.44 -8.69 -1.08
C ARG A 55 -11.59 -9.32 -0.30
N SER A 56 -12.83 -9.15 -0.79
CA SER A 56 -14.03 -9.75 -0.17
C SER A 56 -13.96 -11.28 -0.11
N ARG A 57 -13.45 -11.93 -1.16
CA ARG A 57 -13.25 -13.39 -1.16
C ARG A 57 -12.24 -13.82 -0.10
N ARG A 58 -11.13 -13.07 0.04
CA ARG A 58 -10.10 -13.36 1.03
C ARG A 58 -10.62 -13.16 2.46
N GLU A 59 -11.35 -12.09 2.73
CA GLU A 59 -11.98 -11.83 4.04
C GLU A 59 -12.95 -12.95 4.41
N ARG A 60 -13.81 -13.39 3.49
CA ARG A 60 -14.71 -14.53 3.71
C ARG A 60 -14.00 -15.84 4.01
N MET A 61 -12.84 -16.08 3.39
CA MET A 61 -12.04 -17.28 3.65
C MET A 61 -11.35 -17.22 5.03
N LEU A 62 -10.87 -16.04 5.42
CA LEU A 62 -10.18 -15.83 6.70
C LEU A 62 -11.13 -15.75 7.90
N GLY A 63 -12.33 -15.20 7.74
CA GLY A 63 -13.36 -15.13 8.79
C GLY A 63 -14.18 -16.40 8.96
N ARG A 64 -13.83 -17.48 8.25
CA ARG A 64 -14.42 -18.82 8.40
C ARG A 64 -13.54 -19.77 9.24
N LEU A 65 -12.39 -19.27 9.70
CA LEU A 65 -11.55 -19.83 10.76
C LEU A 65 -11.85 -19.08 12.07
#